data_AF-S0FVF5-F1
#
_entry.id   AF-S0FVF5-F1
#
_cell.length_a   1.000
_cell.length_b   1.000
_cell.length_c   1.000
_cell.angle_alpha   90.00
_cell.angle_beta   90.00
_cell.angle_gamma   90.00
#
_symmetry.space_group_name_H-M   'P 1'
#
loop_
_entity.id
_entity.type
_entity.pdbx_description
1 polymer ?
#
loop_
_entity_poly.entity_id
_entity_poly.type
_entity_poly.pdbx_seq_one_letter_code
_entity_poly.pdbx_strand_id
1 'polypeptide(L)'
;MDKQTAIKVLTAWDEAGRYVFTRHDLAKLFLDDSAKTLQEAVNRLVKDGWLRRACRGIYVYSLARSMDSHTVERIAVALRRGEYNYLSLESVLSEYGAISQIPVDRLTVMTTGRKGLYRTPWGTIEFTHTKRATSNILASIRNVGRPLRLATPMAAWRDLKRVGRNTHLVDEEALTDD
;
A
#
# COMPACT_ATOMS: atom_id res chain seq x y z
N MET A 1 -18.74 -18.37 -11.27
CA MET A 1 -17.67 -19.03 -10.49
C MET A 1 -18.21 -19.86 -9.31
N ASP A 2 -17.72 -21.08 -9.16
CA ASP A 2 -17.91 -21.92 -7.95
C ASP A 2 -16.88 -21.59 -6.84
N LYS A 3 -17.29 -21.76 -5.58
CA LYS A 3 -16.50 -21.41 -4.38
C LYS A 3 -15.20 -22.19 -4.26
N GLN A 4 -15.21 -23.48 -4.56
CA GLN A 4 -14.02 -24.34 -4.44
C GLN A 4 -12.95 -23.91 -5.44
N THR A 5 -13.37 -23.53 -6.65
CA THR A 5 -12.50 -22.97 -7.68
C THR A 5 -11.89 -21.65 -7.21
N ALA A 6 -12.69 -20.75 -6.63
CA ALA A 6 -12.21 -19.47 -6.12
C ALA A 6 -11.11 -19.63 -5.07
N ILE A 7 -11.35 -20.52 -4.08
CA ILE A 7 -10.39 -20.79 -3.00
C ILE A 7 -9.10 -21.36 -3.59
N LYS A 8 -9.18 -22.36 -4.48
CA LYS A 8 -8.01 -22.97 -5.11
C LYS A 8 -7.14 -21.92 -5.83
N VAL A 9 -7.76 -21.02 -6.59
CA VAL A 9 -7.05 -19.95 -7.28
C VAL A 9 -6.41 -18.98 -6.29
N LEU A 10 -7.14 -18.53 -5.28
CA LEU A 10 -6.60 -17.60 -4.26
C LEU A 10 -5.44 -18.22 -3.47
N THR A 11 -5.53 -19.50 -3.11
CA THR A 11 -4.45 -20.25 -2.45
C THR A 11 -3.22 -20.37 -3.35
N ALA A 12 -3.37 -20.67 -4.63
CA ALA A 12 -2.24 -20.73 -5.56
C ALA A 12 -1.51 -19.38 -5.69
N TRP A 13 -2.24 -18.25 -5.67
CA TRP A 13 -1.62 -16.93 -5.67
C TRP A 13 -0.97 -16.57 -4.33
N ASP A 14 -1.55 -17.01 -3.21
CA ASP A 14 -0.96 -16.88 -1.89
C ASP A 14 0.37 -17.64 -1.77
N GLU A 15 0.46 -18.85 -2.33
CA GLU A 15 1.71 -19.63 -2.43
C GLU A 15 2.78 -18.88 -3.24
N ALA A 16 2.38 -18.07 -4.22
CA ALA A 16 3.24 -17.15 -4.96
C ALA A 16 3.47 -15.79 -4.25
N GLY A 17 3.05 -15.65 -2.99
CA GLY A 17 3.24 -14.45 -2.16
C GLY A 17 2.27 -13.31 -2.44
N ARG A 18 1.16 -13.58 -3.14
CA ARG A 18 0.16 -12.58 -3.52
C ARG A 18 -1.20 -12.87 -2.91
N TYR A 19 -1.60 -12.02 -1.99
CA TYR A 19 -2.88 -12.14 -1.28
C TYR A 19 -3.73 -10.85 -1.28
N VAL A 20 -3.24 -9.77 -1.91
CA VAL A 20 -3.99 -8.53 -2.11
C VAL A 20 -4.39 -8.39 -3.57
N PHE A 21 -5.69 -8.20 -3.80
CA PHE A 21 -6.29 -8.19 -5.12
C PHE A 21 -7.14 -6.93 -5.34
N THR A 22 -6.97 -6.31 -6.51
CA THR A 22 -7.93 -5.34 -7.01
C THR A 22 -9.15 -6.05 -7.59
N ARG A 23 -10.27 -5.35 -7.74
CA ARG A 23 -11.43 -5.88 -8.50
C ARG A 23 -11.03 -6.30 -9.92
N HIS A 24 -10.10 -5.58 -10.55
CA HIS A 24 -9.59 -5.91 -11.88
C HIS A 24 -8.77 -7.20 -11.89
N ASP A 25 -8.01 -7.45 -10.83
CA ASP A 25 -7.31 -8.73 -10.67
C ASP A 25 -8.31 -9.88 -10.58
N LEU A 26 -9.31 -9.75 -9.71
CA LEU A 26 -10.33 -10.79 -9.55
C LEU A 26 -11.08 -11.04 -10.87
N ALA A 27 -11.33 -10.00 -11.68
CA ALA A 27 -11.91 -10.17 -13.01
C ALA A 27 -11.02 -10.98 -13.96
N LYS A 28 -9.70 -10.79 -13.90
CA LYS A 28 -8.74 -11.56 -14.69
C LYS A 28 -8.54 -12.98 -14.19
N LEU A 29 -8.69 -13.21 -12.89
CA LEU A 29 -8.58 -14.55 -12.30
C LEU A 29 -9.79 -15.42 -12.60
N PHE A 30 -10.93 -14.80 -12.88
CA PHE A 30 -12.22 -15.46 -13.09
C PHE A 30 -12.86 -14.98 -14.40
N LEU A 31 -12.17 -15.25 -15.52
CA LEU A 31 -12.51 -14.74 -16.87
C LEU A 31 -13.91 -15.16 -17.36
N ASP A 32 -14.44 -16.27 -16.87
CA ASP A 32 -15.71 -16.84 -17.33
C ASP A 32 -16.96 -16.11 -16.75
N ASP A 33 -16.78 -15.17 -15.82
CA ASP A 33 -17.88 -14.43 -15.20
C ASP A 33 -18.10 -13.05 -15.85
N SER A 34 -19.36 -12.72 -16.16
CA SER A 34 -19.74 -11.34 -16.50
C SER A 34 -19.40 -10.37 -15.35
N ALA A 35 -19.21 -9.07 -15.63
CA ALA A 35 -18.85 -8.08 -14.60
C ALA A 35 -19.85 -8.01 -13.43
N LYS A 36 -21.14 -8.29 -13.67
CA LYS A 36 -22.18 -8.36 -12.63
C LYS A 36 -22.04 -9.65 -11.82
N THR A 37 -21.92 -10.78 -12.51
CA THR A 37 -21.72 -12.10 -11.91
C THR A 37 -20.48 -12.14 -11.00
N LEU A 38 -19.38 -11.52 -11.45
CA LEU A 38 -18.16 -11.38 -10.67
C LEU A 38 -18.39 -10.57 -9.40
N GLN A 39 -19.09 -9.44 -9.47
CA GLN A 39 -19.32 -8.60 -8.29
C GLN A 39 -20.16 -9.33 -7.23
N GLU A 40 -21.17 -10.08 -7.65
CA GLU A 40 -21.98 -10.93 -6.77
C GLU A 40 -21.16 -12.07 -6.19
N ALA A 41 -20.30 -12.72 -6.98
CA ALA A 41 -19.40 -13.77 -6.49
C ALA A 41 -18.39 -13.24 -5.46
N VAL A 42 -17.77 -12.09 -5.72
CA VAL A 42 -16.86 -11.43 -4.76
C VAL A 42 -17.61 -11.04 -3.49
N ASN A 43 -18.84 -10.53 -3.59
CA ASN A 43 -19.65 -10.22 -2.41
C ASN A 43 -19.96 -11.47 -1.58
N ARG A 44 -20.23 -12.62 -2.22
CA ARG A 44 -20.38 -13.91 -1.53
C ARG A 44 -19.09 -14.34 -0.83
N LEU A 45 -17.95 -14.25 -1.49
CA LEU A 45 -16.65 -14.57 -0.86
C LEU A 45 -16.35 -13.67 0.33
N VAL A 46 -16.75 -12.39 0.29
CA VAL A 46 -16.63 -11.49 1.43
C VAL A 46 -17.59 -11.86 2.56
N LYS A 47 -18.85 -12.14 2.24
CA LYS A 47 -19.86 -12.57 3.21
C LYS A 47 -19.44 -13.85 3.94
N ASP A 48 -18.88 -14.79 3.20
CA ASP A 48 -18.40 -16.09 3.70
C ASP A 48 -17.02 -16.00 4.39
N GLY A 49 -16.40 -14.82 4.45
CA GLY A 49 -15.14 -14.58 5.15
C GLY A 49 -13.85 -14.94 4.39
N TRP A 50 -13.92 -15.45 3.16
CA TRP A 50 -12.73 -15.80 2.36
C TRP A 50 -11.96 -14.59 1.85
N LEU A 51 -12.68 -13.51 1.56
CA LEU A 51 -12.08 -12.22 1.25
C LEU A 51 -12.47 -11.19 2.31
N ARG A 52 -11.51 -10.35 2.70
CA ARG A 52 -11.78 -9.17 3.51
C ARG A 52 -11.60 -7.92 2.66
N ARG A 53 -12.59 -7.02 2.70
CA ARG A 53 -12.51 -5.75 1.97
C ARG A 53 -11.56 -4.81 2.71
N ALA A 54 -10.47 -4.40 2.07
CA ALA A 54 -9.57 -3.38 2.61
C ALA A 54 -10.13 -1.96 2.43
N CYS A 55 -10.62 -1.68 1.22
CA CYS A 55 -11.34 -0.47 0.87
C CYS A 55 -12.10 -0.71 -0.45
N ARG A 56 -12.66 0.35 -1.06
CA ARG A 56 -13.42 0.20 -2.32
C ARG A 56 -12.53 -0.39 -3.42
N GLY A 57 -12.91 -1.57 -3.90
CA GLY A 57 -12.24 -2.25 -5.01
C GLY A 57 -10.95 -3.00 -4.66
N ILE A 58 -10.56 -3.06 -3.38
CA ILE A 58 -9.39 -3.80 -2.90
C ILE A 58 -9.82 -4.87 -1.88
N TYR A 59 -9.31 -6.07 -2.07
CA TYR A 59 -9.67 -7.26 -1.32
C TYR A 59 -8.41 -7.99 -0.87
N VAL A 60 -8.45 -8.55 0.33
CA VAL A 60 -7.36 -9.32 0.93
C VAL A 60 -7.87 -10.74 1.14
N TYR A 61 -7.11 -11.74 0.73
CA TYR A 61 -7.43 -13.14 1.01
C TYR A 61 -7.24 -13.43 2.50
N SER A 62 -8.33 -13.79 3.19
CA SER A 62 -8.36 -13.89 4.65
C SER A 62 -7.55 -15.06 5.20
N LEU A 63 -7.34 -16.11 4.41
CA LEU A 63 -6.59 -17.31 4.81
C LEU A 63 -5.17 -17.34 4.24
N ALA A 64 -4.67 -16.18 3.79
CA ALA A 64 -3.34 -16.07 3.21
C ALA A 64 -2.27 -16.45 4.24
N ARG A 65 -1.50 -17.50 3.93
CA ARG A 65 -0.35 -17.93 4.72
C ARG A 65 0.87 -17.04 4.49
N SER A 66 0.93 -16.37 3.33
CA SER A 66 1.99 -15.40 3.00
C SER A 66 1.75 -14.01 3.59
N MET A 67 0.71 -13.83 4.42
CA MET A 67 0.40 -12.54 5.03
C MET A 67 1.51 -12.10 6.00
N ASP A 68 2.00 -10.88 5.80
CA ASP A 68 3.08 -10.28 6.59
C ASP A 68 2.69 -8.93 7.21
N SER A 69 3.62 -8.35 7.98
CA SER A 69 3.49 -7.02 8.59
C SER A 69 3.38 -5.89 7.56
N HIS A 70 3.65 -6.15 6.27
CA HIS A 70 3.60 -5.17 5.18
C HIS A 70 2.27 -5.17 4.42
N THR A 71 1.23 -5.81 4.95
CA THR A 71 -0.09 -5.88 4.31
C THR A 71 -0.64 -4.48 3.94
N VAL A 72 -0.46 -3.48 4.79
CA VAL A 72 -0.90 -2.09 4.50
C VAL A 72 -0.17 -1.48 3.30
N GLU A 73 1.11 -1.79 3.12
CA GLU A 73 1.88 -1.34 1.95
C GLU A 73 1.44 -2.08 0.69
N ARG A 74 1.16 -3.39 0.77
CA ARG A 74 0.62 -4.15 -0.37
C ARG A 74 -0.74 -3.61 -0.82
N ILE A 75 -1.58 -3.18 0.13
CA ILE A 75 -2.84 -2.47 -0.17
C ILE A 75 -2.55 -1.12 -0.85
N ALA A 76 -1.57 -0.36 -0.38
CA ALA A 76 -1.18 0.90 -1.00
C ALA A 76 -0.68 0.71 -2.45
N VAL A 77 0.15 -0.31 -2.70
CA VAL A 77 0.58 -0.70 -4.05
C VAL A 77 -0.62 -1.05 -4.93
N ALA A 78 -1.60 -1.79 -4.41
CA ALA A 78 -2.81 -2.14 -5.16
C ALA A 78 -3.68 -0.90 -5.48
N LEU A 79 -3.78 0.06 -4.55
CA LEU A 79 -4.54 1.31 -4.71
C LEU A 79 -3.95 2.27 -5.75
N ARG A 80 -2.64 2.20 -5.99
CA ARG A 80 -1.91 3.09 -6.90
C ARG A 80 -1.04 2.32 -7.89
N ARG A 81 -1.51 1.14 -8.32
CA ARG A 81 -0.80 0.33 -9.30
C ARG A 81 -0.63 1.11 -10.60
N GLY A 82 0.58 1.09 -11.15
CA GLY A 82 0.96 1.85 -12.35
C GLY A 82 1.55 3.23 -12.05
N GLU A 83 1.50 3.68 -10.80
CA GLU A 83 2.12 4.93 -10.35
C GLU A 83 3.44 4.65 -9.62
N TYR A 84 4.30 5.67 -9.53
CA TYR A 84 5.46 5.62 -8.64
C TYR A 84 4.99 5.97 -7.23
N ASN A 85 5.14 5.02 -6.31
CA ASN A 85 4.74 5.15 -4.91
C ASN A 85 5.93 4.81 -4.02
N TYR A 86 6.18 5.62 -3.01
CA TYR A 86 7.24 5.39 -2.04
C TYR A 86 6.84 5.91 -0.67
N LEU A 87 7.30 5.24 0.39
CA LEU A 87 7.14 5.73 1.76
C LEU A 87 8.00 6.98 1.94
N SER A 88 7.44 8.00 2.59
CA SER A 88 8.16 9.25 2.87
C SER A 88 7.54 9.92 4.10
N LEU A 89 7.78 11.23 4.28
CA LEU A 89 7.17 12.06 5.31
C LEU A 89 7.36 11.47 6.72
N GLU A 90 6.36 11.59 7.59
CA GLU A 90 6.46 11.18 9.00
C GLU A 90 6.67 9.68 9.17
N SER A 91 6.11 8.83 8.31
CA SER A 91 6.33 7.39 8.44
C SER A 91 7.80 7.03 8.30
N VAL A 92 8.51 7.70 7.39
CA VAL A 92 9.94 7.44 7.15
C VAL A 92 10.83 8.18 8.12
N LEU A 93 10.51 9.44 8.45
CA LEU A 93 11.24 10.17 9.48
C LEU A 93 11.18 9.46 10.83
N SER A 94 10.05 8.84 11.17
CA SER A 94 9.91 8.03 12.37
C SER A 94 10.74 6.75 12.30
N GLU A 95 10.77 6.09 11.14
CA GLU A 95 11.57 4.88 10.92
C GLU A 95 13.07 5.12 11.07
N TYR A 96 13.57 6.30 10.71
CA TYR A 96 14.95 6.72 10.94
C TYR A 96 15.21 7.33 12.32
N GLY A 97 14.21 7.39 13.20
CA GLY A 97 14.36 7.98 14.54
C GLY A 97 14.40 9.51 14.55
N ALA A 98 14.20 10.18 13.42
CA ALA A 98 14.21 11.64 13.31
C ALA A 98 12.96 12.32 13.88
N ILE A 99 11.89 11.57 14.19
CA ILE A 99 10.78 12.06 15.01
C ILE A 99 10.43 11.04 16.09
N SER A 100 10.23 11.51 17.33
CA SER A 100 9.88 10.64 18.46
C SER A 100 8.40 10.21 18.47
N GLN A 101 7.54 10.89 17.70
CA GLN A 101 6.12 10.55 17.60
C GLN A 101 5.86 9.70 16.36
N ILE A 102 5.51 8.43 16.58
CA ILE A 102 5.06 7.53 15.53
C ILE A 102 3.62 7.95 15.15
N PRO A 103 3.32 8.22 13.87
CA PRO A 103 1.93 8.33 13.41
C PRO A 103 1.23 6.98 13.65
N VAL A 104 0.51 6.84 14.75
CA VAL A 104 -0.20 5.60 15.07
C VAL A 104 -1.20 5.30 13.95
N ASP A 105 -1.12 4.08 13.42
CA ASP A 105 -1.98 3.54 12.35
C ASP A 105 -2.01 4.38 11.06
N ARG A 106 -0.93 5.12 10.72
CA ARG A 106 -0.88 5.90 9.48
C ARG A 106 0.39 5.66 8.66
N LEU A 107 0.19 5.11 7.46
CA LEU A 107 1.18 5.00 6.40
C LEU A 107 1.13 6.23 5.51
N THR A 108 2.21 6.99 5.45
CA THR A 108 2.36 8.17 4.59
C THR A 108 3.14 7.80 3.33
N VAL A 109 2.53 8.05 2.17
CA VAL A 109 3.04 7.61 0.87
C VAL A 109 3.06 8.79 -0.09
N MET A 110 4.21 9.05 -0.71
CA MET A 110 4.30 9.97 -1.84
C MET A 110 3.97 9.22 -3.13
N THR A 111 3.18 9.83 -4.02
CA THR A 111 2.71 9.19 -5.25
C THR A 111 2.73 10.13 -6.45
N THR A 112 3.04 9.63 -7.65
CA THR A 112 2.79 10.37 -8.91
C THR A 112 1.31 10.39 -9.27
N GLY A 113 0.51 9.50 -8.69
CA GLY A 113 -0.93 9.41 -8.91
C GLY A 113 -1.72 10.41 -8.07
N ARG A 114 -3.04 10.21 -8.02
CA ARG A 114 -3.96 11.08 -7.25
C ARG A 114 -3.71 10.96 -5.75
N LYS A 115 -3.73 12.10 -5.04
CA LYS A 115 -3.77 12.14 -3.57
C LYS A 115 -5.03 11.47 -3.01
N GLY A 116 -5.01 11.04 -1.76
CA GLY A 116 -6.20 10.49 -1.10
C GLY A 116 -5.92 9.81 0.24
N LEU A 117 -6.96 9.73 1.08
CA LEU A 117 -6.92 9.10 2.40
C LEU A 117 -7.79 7.85 2.39
N TYR A 118 -7.23 6.71 2.81
CA TYR A 118 -7.91 5.42 2.80
C TYR A 118 -7.79 4.77 4.18
N ARG A 119 -8.91 4.70 4.89
CA ARG A 119 -9.01 3.93 6.13
C ARG A 119 -9.20 2.47 5.77
N THR A 120 -8.35 1.60 6.30
CA THR A 120 -8.43 0.15 6.08
C THR A 120 -8.36 -0.57 7.43
N PRO A 121 -8.78 -1.84 7.51
CA PRO A 121 -8.57 -2.64 8.71
C PRO A 121 -7.10 -2.90 9.09
N TRP A 122 -6.14 -2.55 8.23
CA TRP A 122 -4.69 -2.69 8.45
C TRP A 122 -3.99 -1.35 8.71
N GLY A 123 -4.76 -0.29 8.95
CA GLY A 123 -4.25 1.07 9.13
C GLY A 123 -4.73 2.02 8.03
N THR A 124 -4.40 3.30 8.22
CA THR A 124 -4.76 4.38 7.31
C THR A 124 -3.63 4.64 6.33
N ILE A 125 -3.95 4.68 5.03
CA ILE A 125 -2.99 5.02 3.98
C ILE A 125 -3.29 6.44 3.52
N GLU A 126 -2.30 7.31 3.58
CA GLU A 126 -2.37 8.68 3.10
C GLU A 126 -1.43 8.88 1.92
N PHE A 127 -2.02 9.08 0.75
CA PHE A 127 -1.29 9.42 -0.47
C PHE A 127 -1.18 10.92 -0.65
N THR A 128 0.05 11.41 -0.77
CA THR A 128 0.36 12.79 -1.13
C THR A 128 0.94 12.84 -2.55
N HIS A 129 0.31 13.63 -3.41
CA HIS A 129 0.72 13.75 -4.80
C HIS A 129 2.03 14.54 -4.92
N THR A 130 2.95 14.06 -5.76
CA THR A 130 4.17 14.77 -6.13
C THR A 130 4.26 14.96 -7.64
N LYS A 131 4.67 16.15 -8.06
CA LYS A 131 4.98 16.48 -9.46
C LYS A 131 6.46 16.29 -9.80
N ARG A 132 7.25 15.71 -8.89
CA ARG A 132 8.69 15.49 -9.12
C ARG A 132 8.89 14.51 -10.28
N ALA A 133 9.89 14.81 -11.11
CA ALA A 133 10.31 13.89 -12.16
C ALA A 133 10.67 12.52 -11.56
N THR A 134 10.30 11.45 -12.27
CA THR A 134 10.52 10.07 -11.83
C THR A 134 12.00 9.78 -11.59
N SER A 135 12.89 10.30 -12.42
CA SER A 135 14.36 10.21 -12.22
C SER A 135 14.79 10.75 -10.85
N ASN A 136 14.28 11.91 -10.45
CA ASN A 136 14.58 12.52 -9.16
C ASN A 136 13.97 11.76 -7.98
N ILE A 137 12.84 11.08 -8.19
CA ILE A 137 12.24 10.20 -7.19
C ILE A 137 13.13 8.96 -7.01
N LEU A 138 13.48 8.29 -8.11
CA LEU A 138 14.27 7.06 -8.10
C LEU A 138 15.66 7.26 -7.48
N ALA A 139 16.28 8.42 -7.69
CA ALA A 139 17.56 8.79 -7.08
C ALA A 139 17.49 9.00 -5.55
N SER A 140 16.28 9.14 -4.98
CA SER A 140 16.11 9.50 -3.57
C SER A 140 15.29 8.47 -2.78
N ILE A 141 15.22 7.23 -3.27
CA ILE A 141 14.51 6.12 -2.62
C ILE A 141 15.36 4.85 -2.63
N ARG A 142 15.28 4.06 -1.56
CA ARG A 142 16.02 2.81 -1.34
C ARG A 142 15.08 1.61 -1.46
N ASN A 143 15.58 0.53 -2.05
CA ASN A 143 14.91 -0.77 -2.00
C ASN A 143 15.33 -1.50 -0.73
N VAL A 144 14.37 -1.73 0.17
CA VAL A 144 14.59 -2.33 1.50
C VAL A 144 13.94 -3.71 1.62
N GLY A 145 13.60 -4.35 0.50
CA GLY A 145 12.92 -5.66 0.48
C GLY A 145 11.43 -5.61 0.85
N ARG A 146 10.84 -4.41 0.98
CA ARG A 146 9.43 -4.17 1.29
C ARG A 146 8.60 -3.92 0.02
N PRO A 147 7.26 -4.06 0.08
CA PRO A 147 6.39 -3.77 -1.06
C PRO A 147 6.51 -2.33 -1.59
N LEU A 148 6.78 -1.36 -0.72
CA LEU A 148 7.09 0.01 -1.11
C LEU A 148 8.57 0.34 -0.84
N ARG A 149 9.16 1.13 -1.73
CA ARG A 149 10.50 1.70 -1.53
C ARG A 149 10.45 2.78 -0.46
N LEU A 150 11.55 2.96 0.26
CA LEU A 150 11.69 3.90 1.36
C LEU A 150 12.43 5.16 0.88
N ALA A 151 11.95 6.36 1.20
CA ALA A 151 12.74 7.58 0.99
C ALA A 151 14.05 7.54 1.79
N THR A 152 15.10 8.23 1.33
CA THR A 152 16.24 8.56 2.19
C THR A 152 15.80 9.54 3.29
N PRO A 153 16.53 9.66 4.42
CA PRO A 153 16.19 10.62 5.48
C PRO A 153 16.03 12.04 4.93
N MET A 154 17.00 12.50 4.15
CA MET A 154 16.97 13.82 3.49
C MET A 154 15.81 13.97 2.50
N ALA A 155 15.45 12.90 1.78
CA ALA A 155 14.31 12.91 0.89
C ALA A 155 12.98 13.03 1.64
N ALA A 156 12.82 12.31 2.75
CA ALA A 156 11.63 12.36 3.60
C ALA A 156 11.47 13.75 4.24
N TRP A 157 12.56 14.33 4.73
CA TRP A 157 12.58 15.68 5.29
C TRP A 157 12.19 16.74 4.25
N ARG A 158 12.80 16.68 3.06
CA ARG A 158 12.47 17.56 1.95
C ARG A 158 11.00 17.44 1.54
N ASP A 159 10.50 16.21 1.46
CA ASP A 159 9.11 15.97 1.09
C ASP A 159 8.17 16.56 2.15
N LEU A 160 8.46 16.38 3.45
CA LEU A 160 7.72 16.95 4.59
C LEU A 160 7.61 18.48 4.49
N LYS A 161 8.74 19.16 4.26
CA LYS A 161 8.79 20.62 4.07
C LYS A 161 7.95 21.06 2.87
N ARG A 162 8.07 20.37 1.75
CA ARG A 162 7.35 20.71 0.51
C ARG A 162 5.84 20.58 0.63
N VAL A 163 5.37 19.61 1.40
CA VAL A 163 3.93 19.40 1.59
C VAL A 163 3.35 20.29 2.69
N GLY A 164 4.18 21.12 3.34
CA GLY A 164 3.78 22.09 4.36
C GLY A 164 3.34 21.45 5.68
N ARG A 165 3.92 20.30 6.03
CA ARG A 165 3.64 19.61 7.31
C ARG A 165 4.50 20.17 8.44
N ASN A 166 4.09 19.92 9.68
CA ASN A 166 4.81 20.39 10.85
C ASN A 166 6.22 19.78 10.92
N THR A 167 7.21 20.66 11.02
CA THR A 167 8.63 20.33 11.04
C THR A 167 9.25 20.38 12.44
N HIS A 168 8.53 20.89 13.44
CA HIS A 168 9.10 21.21 14.76
C HIS A 168 9.54 19.99 15.57
N LEU A 169 9.00 18.81 15.24
CA LEU A 169 9.31 17.56 15.92
C LEU A 169 10.48 16.81 15.27
N VAL A 170 11.02 17.32 14.16
CA VAL A 170 12.11 16.69 13.43
C VAL A 170 13.43 17.05 14.08
N ASP A 171 14.14 16.02 14.53
CA ASP A 171 15.54 16.10 14.89
C ASP A 171 16.38 16.10 13.60
N GLU A 172 16.90 17.27 13.25
CA GLU A 172 17.73 17.41 12.05
C GLU A 172 19.12 16.77 12.20
N GLU A 173 19.61 16.54 13.43
CA GLU A 173 20.89 15.85 13.67
C GLU A 173 20.79 14.35 13.35
N ALA A 174 19.58 13.78 13.47
CA ALA A 174 19.28 12.40 13.08
C ALA A 174 19.14 12.20 11.56
N LEU A 175 19.17 13.27 10.75
CA LEU A 175 19.08 13.20 9.30
C LEU A 175 20.46 12.94 8.68
N THR A 176 21.00 11.74 8.88
CA THR A 176 22.25 11.34 8.22
C THR A 176 22.00 10.86 6.79
N ASP A 177 22.88 11.25 5.87
CA ASP A 177 23.00 10.58 4.57
C ASP A 177 24.06 9.48 4.73
N ASP A 178 23.62 8.22 4.80
CA ASP A 178 24.50 7.08 4.50
C ASP A 178 24.77 6.99 2.99
#